data_AF-A0A9X2RVA8-F1
#
_entry.id   AF-A0A9X2RVA8-F1
#
_cell.length_a   1.000
_cell.length_b   1.000
_cell.length_c   1.000
_cell.angle_alpha   90.00
_cell.angle_beta   90.00
_cell.angle_gamma   90.00
#
_symmetry.space_group_name_H-M   'P 1'
#
loop_
_entity.id
_entity.type
_entity.pdbx_description
1 polymer ?
#
loop_
_entity_poly.entity_id
_entity_poly.type
_entity_poly.pdbx_seq_one_letter_code
_entity_poly.pdbx_strand_id
1 'polypeptide(L)' 'MSSTWKWEITVDNGRRSGTARGETIAAASATAESILPGIANDVTQRLRVTGGRVTRFKAQRTS' A
#
# COMPACT_ATOMS: atom_id res chain seq x y z
N MET A 1 5.27 -5.97 -20.45
CA MET A 1 4.61 -6.93 -19.55
C MET A 1 4.37 -6.26 -18.20
N SER A 2 3.19 -6.46 -17.62
CA SER A 2 2.83 -6.00 -16.27
C SER A 2 2.73 -7.19 -15.32
N SER A 3 2.83 -6.92 -14.02
CA SER A 3 2.62 -7.90 -12.96
C SER A 3 1.56 -7.43 -11.98
N THR A 4 0.81 -8.37 -11.43
CA THR A 4 -0.21 -8.13 -10.40
C THR A 4 0.41 -8.33 -9.01
N TRP A 5 0.03 -7.48 -8.08
CA TRP A 5 0.52 -7.46 -6.72
C TRP A 5 -0.63 -7.47 -5.72
N LYS A 6 -0.64 -8.43 -4.81
CA LYS A 6 -1.47 -8.41 -3.60
C LYS A 6 -0.71 -7.71 -2.48
N TRP A 7 -1.37 -6.82 -1.75
CA TRP A 7 -0.72 -6.05 -0.70
C TRP A 7 -1.60 -5.86 0.55
N GLU A 8 -0.92 -5.65 1.67
CA GLU A 8 -1.46 -5.22 2.95
C GLU A 8 -0.61 -4.07 3.48
N ILE A 9 -1.27 -3.00 3.93
CA ILE A 9 -0.61 -1.82 4.48
C ILE A 9 -1.30 -1.38 5.77
N THR A 10 -0.51 -1.00 6.76
CA THR A 10 -0.99 -0.38 8.00
C THR A 10 -0.48 1.05 8.06
N VAL A 11 -1.40 1.99 8.30
CA VAL A 11 -1.12 3.41 8.42
C VAL A 11 -1.55 3.87 9.81
N ASP A 12 -0.71 4.65 10.48
CA ASP A 12 -0.95 5.18 11.82
C ASP A 12 -0.53 6.65 11.92
N ASN A 13 -1.34 7.47 12.60
CA ASN A 13 -1.00 8.86 12.93
C ASN A 13 -0.87 9.13 14.45
N GLY A 14 -0.75 8.07 15.26
CA GLY A 14 -0.66 8.14 16.72
C GLY A 14 -2.00 8.33 17.44
N ARG A 15 -3.08 8.62 16.71
CA ARG A 15 -4.46 8.69 17.23
C ARG A 15 -5.35 7.62 16.62
N ARG A 16 -5.06 7.23 15.39
CA ARG A 16 -5.82 6.25 14.63
C ARG A 16 -4.86 5.41 13.81
N SER A 17 -5.02 4.10 13.94
CA SER A 17 -4.39 3.11 13.07
C SER A 17 -5.45 2.43 12.22
N GLY A 18 -5.09 2.11 10.98
CA GLY A 18 -5.94 1.33 10.09
C GLY A 18 -5.12 0.47 9.15
N THR A 19 -5.64 -0.71 8.85
CA THR A 19 -5.05 -1.64 7.89
C THR A 19 -5.95 -1.76 6.68
N ALA A 20 -5.36 -1.67 5.49
CA ALA A 20 -6.03 -1.91 4.23
C ALA A 20 -5.32 -3.02 3.45
N ARG A 21 -6.10 -3.72 2.63
CA ARG A 21 -5.62 -4.72 1.68
C ARG A 21 -6.14 -4.38 0.30
N GLY A 22 -5.41 -4.82 -0.71
CA GLY A 22 -5.84 -4.64 -2.09
C GLY A 22 -4.92 -5.32 -3.09
N GLU A 23 -5.19 -5.00 -4.34
CA GLU A 23 -4.42 -5.46 -5.49
C GLU A 23 -4.02 -4.25 -6.34
N THR A 24 -2.88 -4.34 -7.03
CA THR A 24 -2.48 -3.36 -8.02
C THR A 24 -1.75 -4.02 -9.19
N ILE A 25 -1.79 -3.38 -10.35
CA ILE A 25 -1.05 -3.80 -11.53
C ILE A 25 0.10 -2.80 -11.72
N ALA A 26 1.32 -3.31 -11.80
CA ALA A 26 2.52 -2.50 -11.99
C ALA A 26 3.39 -3.09 -13.11
N ALA A 27 4.45 -2.37 -13.52
CA ALA A 27 5.43 -2.91 -14.45
C ALA A 27 6.02 -4.23 -13.93
N ALA A 28 6.38 -5.16 -14.83
CA ALA A 28 7.01 -6.42 -14.44
C ALA A 28 8.38 -6.22 -13.73
N SER A 29 9.01 -5.05 -13.88
CA SER A 29 10.23 -4.66 -13.15
C SER A 29 9.96 -3.98 -11.79
N ALA A 30 8.70 -3.72 -11.44
CA ALA A 30 8.35 -3.02 -10.20
C ALA A 30 8.77 -3.82 -8.96
N THR A 31 9.18 -3.13 -7.90
CA THR A 31 9.42 -3.70 -6.58
C THR A 31 8.30 -3.33 -5.62
N ALA A 32 8.23 -3.99 -4.46
CA ALA A 32 7.31 -3.62 -3.39
C ALA A 32 7.46 -2.14 -3.01
N GLU A 33 8.70 -1.64 -2.92
CA GLU A 33 8.99 -0.24 -2.61
C GLU A 33 8.50 0.72 -3.68
N SER A 34 8.61 0.36 -4.97
CA SER A 34 8.16 1.23 -6.07
C SER A 34 6.64 1.38 -6.16
N ILE A 35 5.87 0.38 -5.70
CA ILE A 35 4.39 0.44 -5.72
C ILE A 35 3.80 1.08 -4.46
N LEU A 36 4.58 1.16 -3.38
CA LEU A 36 4.13 1.66 -2.08
C LEU A 36 3.61 3.11 -2.13
N PRO A 37 4.28 4.10 -2.77
CA PRO A 37 3.82 5.49 -2.73
C PRO A 37 2.41 5.69 -3.27
N GLY A 38 2.06 5.00 -4.38
CA GLY A 38 0.71 5.04 -4.95
C GLY A 38 -0.33 4.44 -3.99
N ILE A 39 -0.04 3.26 -3.44
CA ILE A 39 -0.93 2.58 -2.48
C ILE A 39 -1.11 3.41 -1.20
N ALA A 40 -0.03 3.98 -0.66
CA ALA A 40 -0.05 4.73 0.58
C ALA A 40 -0.92 5.98 0.47
N ASN A 41 -0.84 6.71 -0.64
CA ASN A 41 -1.68 7.90 -0.87
C ASN A 41 -3.18 7.53 -0.88
N ASP A 42 -3.56 6.52 -1.67
CA ASP A 42 -4.94 6.05 -1.77
C ASP A 42 -5.47 5.52 -0.43
N VAL A 43 -4.66 4.75 0.29
CA VAL A 43 -5.06 4.16 1.57
C VAL A 43 -5.21 5.20 2.68
N THR A 44 -4.33 6.20 2.73
CA THR A 44 -4.41 7.27 3.73
C THR A 44 -5.72 8.06 3.59
N GLN A 45 -6.15 8.31 2.34
CA GLN A 45 -7.45 8.91 2.03
C GLN A 45 -8.61 7.97 2.41
N ARG A 46 -8.54 6.70 2.01
CA ARG A 46 -9.59 5.69 2.29
C ARG A 46 -9.83 5.48 3.77
N LEU A 47 -8.76 5.36 4.56
CA LEU A 47 -8.84 5.11 6.01
C LEU A 47 -9.12 6.39 6.82
N ARG A 48 -9.13 7.56 6.17
CA ARG A 48 -9.26 8.89 6.82
C ARG A 48 -8.24 9.07 7.96
N VAL A 49 -7.03 8.57 7.76
CA VAL A 49 -5.91 8.70 8.70
C VAL A 49 -5.02 9.86 8.25
N THR A 50 -5.53 11.09 8.34
CA THR A 50 -4.80 12.29 7.92
C THR A 50 -3.48 12.41 8.68
N GLY A 51 -2.39 12.70 7.96
CA GLY A 51 -1.03 12.73 8.54
C GLY A 51 -0.49 11.35 8.93
N GLY A 52 -1.18 10.27 8.51
CA GLY A 52 -0.78 8.90 8.77
C GLY A 52 0.54 8.53 8.10
N ARG A 53 1.38 7.80 8.83
CA ARG A 53 2.61 7.21 8.33
C ARG A 53 2.40 5.71 8.15
N VAL A 54 3.02 5.15 7.11
CA VAL A 54 3.03 3.71 6.89
C VAL A 54 3.91 3.07 7.97
N THR A 55 3.32 2.22 8.81
CA THR A 55 4.03 1.49 9.87
C THR A 55 4.31 0.05 9.48
N ARG A 56 3.50 -0.51 8.57
CA ARG A 56 3.72 -1.83 8.00
C ARG A 56 3.30 -1.86 6.54
N PHE A 57 4.10 -2.49 5.71
CA PHE A 57 3.74 -2.79 4.34
C PHE A 57 4.23 -4.18 3.95
N LYS A 58 3.35 -4.96 3.31
CA LYS A 58 3.68 -6.24 2.71
C LYS A 58 3.06 -6.28 1.32
N ALA A 59 3.84 -6.68 0.33
CA ALA A 59 3.33 -6.90 -1.00
C ALA A 59 3.95 -8.18 -1.58
N GLN A 60 3.13 -8.93 -2.31
CA GLN A 60 3.52 -10.15 -2.98
C GLN A 60 3.09 -10.07 -4.44
N ARG A 61 4.04 -10.31 -5.34
CA ARG A 61 3.75 -10.46 -6.76
C ARG A 61 3.04 -11.79 -7.00
N THR A 62 1.92 -11.77 -7.70
CA THR A 62 1.07 -12.94 -7.93
C THR A 62 1.07 -13.45 -9.37
N SER A 63 1.41 -12.60 -10.33
CA SER A 63 1.45 -12.92 -11.77
C SER A 63 2.31 -11.92 -12.51
#